data_AF-A0A5C3P5H1-F1
#
_entry.id   AF-A0A5C3P5H1-F1
#
_cell.length_a   1.000
_cell.length_b   1.000
_cell.length_c   1.000
_cell.angle_alpha   90.00
_cell.angle_beta   90.00
_cell.angle_gamma   90.00
#
_symmetry.space_group_name_H-M   'P 1'
#
loop_
_entity.id
_entity.type
_entity.pdbx_description
1 polymer ?
#
loop_
_entity_poly.entity_id
_entity_poly.type
_entity_poly.pdbx_seq_one_letter_code
_entity_poly.pdbx_strand_id
1 'polypeptide(L)'
;MASQTYPKVLLSTLKGDVKITSEHRFDSKLRYDSEPVQVVIAEVMPETYGIVIRKCDPDPLVIYSVVIDEETKFGCSEFSRLVTLMIYDDEVEQWVDECSLDFDGELDWLECVRLLNQAKSQIALRKIVVRQNLARAVAAEFGGAQANI
;
A
#
# COMPACT_ATOMS: atom_id res chain seq x y z
N MET A 1 11.58 27.23 1.93
CA MET A 1 10.98 25.89 2.01
C MET A 1 11.74 25.00 1.06
N ALA A 2 12.39 23.93 1.53
CA ALA A 2 13.07 23.00 0.62
C ALA A 2 12.01 22.37 -0.30
N SER A 3 12.21 22.46 -1.62
CA SER A 3 11.40 21.73 -2.59
C SER A 3 11.66 20.25 -2.37
N GLN A 4 10.73 19.57 -1.72
CA GLN A 4 10.80 18.12 -1.55
C GLN A 4 10.49 17.49 -2.91
N THR A 5 11.45 16.74 -3.44
CA THR A 5 11.32 16.04 -4.72
C THR A 5 10.71 14.67 -4.48
N TYR A 6 9.63 14.36 -5.19
CA TYR A 6 8.95 13.07 -5.16
C TYR A 6 9.19 12.32 -6.47
N PRO A 7 9.18 10.98 -6.49
CA PRO A 7 8.93 10.08 -5.36
C PRO A 7 10.16 9.91 -4.44
N LYS A 8 9.92 9.69 -3.15
CA LYS A 8 10.96 9.39 -2.16
C LYS A 8 10.91 7.90 -1.80
N VAL A 9 11.89 7.13 -2.26
CA VAL A 9 12.02 5.71 -1.89
C VAL A 9 12.34 5.60 -0.40
N LEU A 10 11.55 4.80 0.33
CA LEU A 10 11.68 4.57 1.77
C LEU A 10 12.20 3.16 2.07
N LEU A 11 11.78 2.18 1.26
CA LEU A 11 12.27 0.81 1.31
C LEU A 11 12.60 0.35 -0.11
N SER A 12 13.71 -0.37 -0.24
CA SER A 12 14.09 -1.11 -1.43
C SER A 12 14.80 -2.37 -0.98
N THR A 13 14.12 -3.51 -1.02
CA THR A 13 14.71 -4.80 -0.61
C THR A 13 15.87 -5.18 -1.53
N LEU A 14 16.76 -6.06 -1.09
CA LEU A 14 17.76 -6.63 -1.99
C LEU A 14 17.10 -7.55 -3.01
N LYS A 15 17.77 -7.77 -4.15
CA LYS A 15 17.27 -8.63 -5.21
C LYS A 15 17.22 -10.08 -4.72
N GLY A 16 16.03 -10.67 -4.69
CA GLY A 16 15.83 -12.08 -4.37
C GLY A 16 15.48 -12.38 -2.92
N ASP A 17 15.49 -11.37 -2.04
CA ASP A 17 15.15 -11.52 -0.62
C ASP A 17 13.64 -11.65 -0.36
N VAL A 18 12.83 -11.46 -1.41
CA VAL A 18 11.38 -11.56 -1.35
C VAL A 18 10.91 -12.47 -2.47
N LYS A 19 9.98 -13.37 -2.17
CA LYS A 19 9.28 -14.19 -3.16
C LYS A 19 7.83 -13.77 -3.24
N ILE A 20 7.28 -13.73 -4.45
CA ILE A 20 5.87 -13.45 -4.67
C ILE A 20 5.11 -14.72 -5.02
N THR A 21 3.94 -14.86 -4.42
CA THR A 21 2.88 -15.76 -4.89
C THR A 21 1.66 -14.90 -5.19
N SER A 22 1.16 -14.91 -6.43
CA SER A 22 -0.06 -14.18 -6.79
C SER A 22 -1.16 -15.10 -7.28
N GLU A 23 -2.39 -14.76 -6.90
CA GLU A 23 -3.60 -15.36 -7.44
C GLU A 23 -4.41 -14.27 -8.14
N HIS A 24 -4.04 -13.93 -9.38
CA HIS A 24 -4.90 -13.09 -10.20
C HIS A 24 -6.18 -13.85 -10.56
N ARG A 25 -7.31 -13.42 -10.03
CA ARG A 25 -8.60 -14.06 -10.29
C ARG A 25 -9.13 -13.81 -11.71
N PHE A 26 -8.69 -12.73 -12.37
CA PHE A 26 -9.24 -12.29 -13.66
C PHE A 26 -8.35 -12.57 -14.87
N ASP A 27 -7.04 -12.74 -14.70
CA ASP A 27 -6.14 -13.10 -15.81
C ASP A 27 -5.31 -14.35 -15.47
N SER A 28 -5.86 -15.50 -15.86
CA SER A 28 -5.26 -16.84 -15.69
C SER A 28 -3.84 -17.01 -16.25
N LYS A 29 -3.30 -16.02 -16.95
CA LYS A 29 -1.99 -16.07 -17.62
C LYS A 29 -0.82 -15.58 -16.76
N LEU A 30 -1.08 -14.87 -15.66
CA LEU A 30 -0.03 -14.25 -14.85
C LEU A 30 0.03 -14.85 -13.46
N ARG A 31 0.10 -16.18 -13.34
CA ARG A 31 0.34 -16.82 -12.05
C ARG A 31 1.83 -16.78 -11.75
N TYR A 32 2.23 -16.04 -10.71
CA TYR A 32 3.59 -16.08 -10.18
C TYR A 32 3.60 -17.03 -8.98
N ASP A 33 4.42 -18.07 -9.04
CA ASP A 33 4.57 -19.02 -7.94
C ASP A 33 6.01 -19.01 -7.45
N SER A 34 6.22 -18.46 -6.25
CA SER A 34 7.51 -18.40 -5.57
C SER A 34 8.63 -17.70 -6.37
N GLU A 35 8.27 -16.69 -7.17
CA GLU A 35 9.23 -15.98 -8.02
C GLU A 35 9.99 -14.91 -7.21
N PRO A 36 11.33 -14.81 -7.34
CA PRO A 36 12.12 -13.81 -6.63
C PRO A 36 11.86 -12.39 -7.16
N VAL A 37 11.52 -11.48 -6.27
CA VAL A 37 11.16 -10.10 -6.57
C VAL A 37 11.93 -9.11 -5.71
N GLN A 38 11.92 -7.87 -6.16
CA GLN A 38 12.29 -6.72 -5.36
C GLN A 38 11.03 -5.95 -4.99
N VAL A 39 10.89 -5.60 -3.71
CA VAL A 39 9.84 -4.75 -3.20
C VAL A 39 10.40 -3.35 -2.95
N VAL A 40 9.72 -2.35 -3.48
CA VAL A 40 10.04 -0.94 -3.31
C VAL A 40 8.82 -0.24 -2.74
N ILE A 41 8.97 0.43 -1.58
CA ILE A 41 7.94 1.31 -1.02
C ILE A 41 8.46 2.74 -1.11
N ALA A 42 7.64 3.62 -1.67
CA ALA A 42 7.96 5.03 -1.83
C ALA A 42 6.83 5.92 -1.34
N GLU A 43 7.18 7.08 -0.81
CA GLU A 43 6.26 8.21 -0.69
C GLU A 43 6.16 8.87 -2.07
N VAL A 44 4.98 8.81 -2.70
CA VAL A 44 4.74 9.29 -4.07
C VAL A 44 4.25 10.74 -4.10
N MET A 45 3.63 11.19 -3.01
CA MET A 45 3.24 12.56 -2.71
C MET A 45 3.25 12.72 -1.18
N PRO A 46 3.19 13.94 -0.61
CA PRO A 46 3.14 14.11 0.84
C PRO A 46 2.10 13.18 1.48
N GLU A 47 2.56 12.36 2.44
CA GLU A 47 1.74 11.41 3.21
C GLU A 47 1.02 10.35 2.38
N THR A 48 1.36 10.20 1.09
CA THR A 48 0.80 9.21 0.17
C THR A 48 1.89 8.23 -0.24
N TYR A 49 1.62 6.94 -0.06
CA TYR A 49 2.61 5.88 -0.23
C TYR A 49 2.20 4.97 -1.38
N GLY A 50 3.16 4.43 -2.09
CA GLY A 50 2.96 3.41 -3.11
C GLY A 50 3.94 2.27 -2.92
N ILE A 51 3.54 1.09 -3.39
CA ILE A 51 4.37 -0.11 -3.42
C ILE A 51 4.55 -0.55 -4.87
N VAL A 52 5.77 -0.95 -5.21
CA VAL A 52 6.15 -1.50 -6.51
C VAL A 52 6.83 -2.84 -6.26
N ILE A 53 6.40 -3.86 -6.98
CA ILE A 53 6.98 -5.20 -6.99
C ILE A 53 7.46 -5.47 -8.41
N ARG A 54 8.74 -5.82 -8.54
CA ARG A 54 9.37 -6.07 -9.85
C ARG A 54 10.24 -7.31 -9.83
N LYS A 55 10.42 -7.93 -11.00
CA LYS A 55 11.37 -9.04 -11.19
C LYS A 55 12.81 -8.58 -10.96
N CYS A 56 13.63 -9.49 -10.45
CA CYS A 56 15.05 -9.23 -10.18
C CYS A 56 15.97 -9.33 -11.42
N ASP A 57 15.39 -9.55 -12.59
CA ASP A 57 16.07 -9.78 -13.87
C ASP A 57 16.96 -8.62 -14.35
N PRO A 58 17.88 -8.87 -15.30
CA PRO A 58 18.69 -7.82 -15.95
C PRO A 58 17.82 -6.76 -16.64
N ASP A 59 16.64 -7.14 -17.12
CA ASP A 59 15.58 -6.24 -17.57
C ASP A 59 14.44 -6.21 -16.53
N PRO A 60 14.49 -5.31 -15.54
CA PRO A 60 13.53 -5.30 -14.45
C PRO A 60 12.12 -4.96 -14.94
N LEU A 61 11.23 -5.96 -14.93
CA LEU A 61 9.81 -5.80 -15.24
C LEU A 61 9.00 -5.54 -13.97
N VAL A 62 8.24 -4.45 -13.95
CA VAL A 62 7.24 -4.20 -12.90
C VAL A 62 6.10 -5.20 -13.08
N ILE A 63 5.85 -5.99 -12.05
CA ILE A 63 4.80 -7.01 -12.03
C ILE A 63 3.54 -6.43 -11.38
N TYR A 64 3.73 -5.61 -10.36
CA TYR A 64 2.65 -5.03 -9.59
C TYR A 64 3.05 -3.65 -9.08
N SER A 65 2.13 -2.71 -9.14
CA SER A 65 2.32 -1.36 -8.60
C SER A 65 0.98 -0.79 -8.18
N VAL A 66 0.88 -0.31 -6.94
CA VAL A 66 -0.35 0.28 -6.42
C VAL A 66 -0.03 1.44 -5.46
N VAL A 67 -0.90 2.44 -5.45
CA VAL A 67 -0.93 3.46 -4.41
C VAL A 67 -1.71 2.91 -3.23
N ILE A 68 -1.15 2.99 -2.03
CA ILE A 68 -1.82 2.49 -0.83
C ILE A 68 -2.89 3.50 -0.45
N ASP A 69 -4.15 3.06 -0.55
CA ASP A 69 -5.34 3.86 -0.32
C ASP A 69 -6.34 3.13 0.59
N GLU A 70 -7.63 3.47 0.48
CA GLU A 70 -8.70 2.88 1.28
C GLU A 70 -9.03 1.46 0.85
N GLU A 71 -8.93 1.20 -0.45
CA GLU A 71 -9.25 -0.05 -1.14
C GLU A 71 -8.11 -1.06 -1.02
N THR A 72 -6.91 -0.60 -0.72
CA THR A 72 -5.77 -1.45 -0.40
C THR A 72 -5.91 -2.04 1.02
N LYS A 73 -5.99 -3.36 1.15
CA LYS A 73 -5.84 -4.07 2.43
C LYS A 73 -4.52 -4.83 2.46
N PHE A 74 -4.00 -5.02 3.66
CA PHE A 74 -2.89 -5.94 3.86
C PHE A 74 -3.05 -6.72 5.15
N GLY A 75 -2.48 -7.92 5.16
CA GLY A 75 -2.29 -8.75 6.33
C GLY A 75 -0.81 -9.11 6.46
N CYS A 76 -0.38 -9.47 7.67
CA CYS A 76 0.97 -9.97 7.90
C CYS A 76 0.98 -11.13 8.91
N SER A 77 1.95 -12.02 8.76
CA SER A 77 2.19 -13.14 9.67
C SER A 77 3.63 -13.08 10.16
N GLU A 78 3.82 -12.92 11.47
CA GLU A 78 5.15 -12.85 12.07
C GLU A 78 5.89 -14.19 11.99
N PHE A 79 5.15 -15.31 12.12
CA PHE A 79 5.72 -16.65 12.10
C PHE A 79 6.32 -17.01 10.74
N SER A 80 5.67 -16.59 9.66
CA SER A 80 6.06 -16.92 8.29
C SER A 80 6.63 -15.73 7.51
N ARG A 81 6.84 -14.58 8.17
CA ARG A 81 7.33 -13.32 7.54
C ARG A 81 6.61 -12.97 6.25
N LEU A 82 5.31 -13.28 6.23
CA LEU A 82 4.48 -13.13 5.05
C LEU A 82 3.72 -11.81 5.13
N VAL A 83 3.62 -11.10 4.01
CA VAL A 83 2.74 -9.94 3.83
C VAL A 83 1.80 -10.24 2.67
N THR A 84 0.50 -10.25 2.92
CA THR A 84 -0.52 -10.38 1.89
C THR A 84 -1.06 -8.99 1.56
N LEU A 85 -1.03 -8.60 0.30
CA LEU A 85 -1.64 -7.37 -0.23
C LEU A 85 -2.88 -7.75 -1.02
N MET A 86 -3.96 -6.99 -0.83
CA MET A 86 -5.22 -7.17 -1.52
C MET A 86 -5.74 -5.83 -2.02
N ILE A 87 -6.16 -5.75 -3.28
CA ILE A 87 -6.82 -4.57 -3.86
C ILE A 87 -8.29 -4.87 -4.05
N TYR A 88 -9.14 -4.00 -3.50
CA TYR A 88 -10.56 -3.97 -3.78
C TYR A 88 -10.83 -3.08 -4.98
N ASP A 89 -11.64 -3.54 -5.92
CA ASP A 89 -12.19 -2.72 -7.00
C ASP A 89 -13.65 -2.42 -6.67
N ASP A 90 -13.96 -1.14 -6.56
CA ASP A 90 -15.29 -0.65 -6.19
C ASP A 90 -16.28 -0.72 -7.35
N GLU A 91 -15.84 -0.68 -8.61
CA GLU A 91 -16.69 -0.80 -9.79
C GLU A 91 -17.29 -2.21 -9.92
N VAL A 92 -16.52 -3.23 -9.55
CA VAL A 92 -16.95 -4.65 -9.59
C VAL A 92 -17.24 -5.25 -8.22
N GLU A 93 -17.18 -4.44 -7.16
CA GLU A 93 -17.42 -4.80 -5.76
C GLU A 93 -16.67 -6.05 -5.29
N GLN A 94 -15.43 -6.24 -5.74
CA GLN A 94 -14.66 -7.46 -5.47
C GLN A 94 -13.17 -7.22 -5.26
N TRP A 95 -12.51 -8.11 -4.50
CA TRP A 95 -11.05 -8.20 -4.47
C TRP A 95 -10.54 -8.69 -5.82
N VAL A 96 -9.95 -7.79 -6.60
CA VAL A 96 -9.49 -8.06 -7.98
C VAL A 96 -8.06 -8.57 -8.04
N ASP A 97 -7.26 -8.26 -7.02
CA ASP A 97 -5.87 -8.65 -6.95
C ASP A 97 -5.44 -9.03 -5.54
N GLU A 98 -4.70 -10.13 -5.44
CA GLU A 98 -4.14 -10.66 -4.20
C GLU A 98 -2.73 -11.19 -4.48
N CYS A 99 -1.75 -10.65 -3.77
CA CYS A 99 -0.39 -11.16 -3.80
C CYS A 99 0.16 -11.33 -2.38
N SER A 100 0.87 -12.44 -2.18
CA SER A 100 1.61 -12.74 -0.96
C SER A 100 3.10 -12.56 -1.20
N LEU A 101 3.75 -11.87 -0.28
CA LEU A 101 5.17 -11.58 -0.27
C LEU A 101 5.81 -12.34 0.89
N ASP A 102 6.68 -13.29 0.58
CA ASP A 102 7.45 -14.07 1.54
C ASP A 102 8.86 -13.48 1.65
N PHE A 103 9.21 -12.98 2.83
CA PHE A 103 10.48 -12.28 3.08
C PHE A 103 11.47 -13.20 3.77
N ASP A 104 12.64 -13.42 3.15
CA ASP A 104 13.74 -14.15 3.76
C ASP A 104 14.33 -13.34 4.94
N GLY A 105 14.39 -12.01 4.79
CA GLY A 105 14.94 -11.06 5.77
C GLY A 105 13.90 -10.46 6.73
N GLU A 106 14.12 -10.62 8.04
CA GLU A 106 13.22 -10.10 9.08
C GLU A 106 13.16 -8.57 9.14
N LEU A 107 14.28 -7.89 8.90
CA LEU A 107 14.34 -6.42 8.94
C LEU A 107 13.55 -5.80 7.79
N ASP A 108 13.69 -6.35 6.58
CA ASP A 108 12.95 -5.89 5.40
C ASP A 108 11.44 -6.15 5.57
N TRP A 109 11.08 -7.29 6.15
CA TRP A 109 9.69 -7.61 6.52
C TRP A 109 9.13 -6.59 7.53
N LEU A 110 9.84 -6.34 8.63
CA LEU A 110 9.42 -5.39 9.67
C LEU A 110 9.26 -3.98 9.10
N GLU A 111 10.21 -3.53 8.28
CA GLU A 111 10.15 -2.20 7.67
C GLU A 111 9.01 -2.08 6.66
N CYS A 112 8.77 -3.13 5.86
CA CYS A 112 7.61 -3.21 4.98
C CYS A 112 6.30 -3.06 5.78
N VAL A 113 6.10 -3.88 6.81
CA VAL A 113 4.91 -3.83 7.67
C VAL A 113 4.76 -2.46 8.35
N ARG A 114 5.85 -1.87 8.83
CA ARG A 114 5.86 -0.53 9.45
C ARG A 114 5.38 0.54 8.47
N LEU A 115 5.88 0.53 7.24
CA LEU A 115 5.51 1.50 6.20
C LEU A 115 4.07 1.33 5.72
N LEU A 116 3.59 0.08 5.55
CA LEU A 116 2.19 -0.18 5.20
C LEU A 116 1.23 0.30 6.30
N ASN A 117 1.55 0.04 7.57
CA ASN A 117 0.79 0.57 8.71
C ASN A 117 0.79 2.09 8.77
N GLN A 118 1.95 2.71 8.50
CA GLN A 118 2.08 4.16 8.44
C GLN A 118 1.18 4.75 7.35
N ALA A 119 1.16 4.16 6.15
CA ALA A 119 0.30 4.59 5.05
C ALA A 119 -1.20 4.54 5.42
N LYS A 120 -1.68 3.42 5.98
CA LYS A 120 -3.09 3.29 6.43
C LYS A 120 -3.43 4.29 7.54
N SER A 121 -2.49 4.51 8.47
CA SER A 121 -2.68 5.47 9.56
C SER A 121 -2.81 6.91 9.05
N GLN A 122 -2.01 7.30 8.06
CA GLN A 122 -2.11 8.63 7.45
C GLN A 122 -3.45 8.86 6.73
N ILE A 123 -3.96 7.85 6.03
CA ILE A 123 -5.29 7.91 5.41
C ILE A 123 -6.37 8.13 6.48
N ALA A 124 -6.32 7.38 7.58
CA ALA A 124 -7.28 7.52 8.68
C ALA A 124 -7.23 8.92 9.30
N LEU A 125 -6.03 9.47 9.54
CA LEU A 125 -5.85 10.83 10.05
C LEU A 125 -6.41 11.87 9.07
N ARG A 126 -6.13 11.73 7.77
CA ARG A 126 -6.66 12.64 6.74
C ARG A 126 -8.18 12.65 6.73
N LYS A 127 -8.84 11.49 6.86
CA LYS A 127 -10.31 11.41 6.98
C LYS A 127 -10.83 12.17 8.20
N ILE A 128 -10.18 12.02 9.34
CA ILE A 128 -10.56 12.73 10.57
C ILE A 128 -10.48 14.24 10.34
N VAL A 129 -9.38 14.73 9.77
CA VAL A 129 -9.17 16.16 9.46
C VAL A 129 -10.22 16.66 8.47
N VAL A 130 -10.52 15.91 7.40
CA VAL A 130 -11.54 16.28 6.43
C VAL A 130 -12.92 16.37 7.08
N ARG A 131 -13.30 15.40 7.93
CA ARG A 131 -14.57 15.43 8.68
C ARG A 131 -14.66 16.63 9.61
N GLN A 132 -13.59 16.95 10.32
CA GLN A 132 -13.54 18.12 11.21
C GLN A 132 -13.67 19.43 10.42
N ASN A 133 -12.99 19.55 9.27
CA ASN A 133 -13.08 20.73 8.42
C ASN A 133 -14.47 20.89 7.79
N LEU A 134 -15.10 19.78 7.38
CA LEU A 134 -16.47 19.79 6.89
C LEU A 134 -17.45 20.23 7.98
N ALA A 135 -17.32 19.72 9.20
CA ALA A 135 -18.14 20.15 10.34
C ALA A 135 -17.98 21.65 10.64
N ARG A 136 -16.74 22.17 10.56
CA ARG A 136 -16.47 23.62 10.69
C ARG A 136 -17.13 24.44 9.58
N ALA A 137 -17.06 23.97 8.33
CA ALA A 137 -17.70 24.64 7.20
C ALA A 137 -19.22 24.67 7.36
N VAL A 138 -19.84 23.55 7.76
CA VAL A 138 -21.28 23.49 8.05
C VAL A 138 -21.68 24.44 9.18
N ALA A 139 -20.91 24.49 10.27
CA ALA A 139 -21.19 25.39 11.38
C ALA A 139 -21.08 26.88 10.98
N ALA A 140 -20.14 27.21 10.09
CA ALA A 140 -19.95 28.56 9.57
C ALA A 140 -21.08 28.99 8.62
N GLU A 141 -21.53 28.11 7.74
CA GLU A 141 -22.57 28.39 6.74
C GLU A 141 -23.99 28.34 7.31
N PHE A 142 -24.27 27.42 8.25
CA PHE A 142 -25.64 27.12 8.70
C PHE A 142 -25.92 27.44 10.18
N GLY A 143 -25.00 28.11 10.88
CA GLY A 143 -25.27 28.63 12.22
C GLY A 143 -25.53 27.54 13.28
N GLY A 144 -24.50 26.76 13.61
CA GLY A 144 -24.41 26.08 14.92
C GLY A 144 -25.47 25.03 15.26
N ALA A 145 -26.10 24.36 14.29
CA ALA A 145 -26.80 23.11 14.59
C ALA A 145 -25.76 22.04 14.94
N GLN A 146 -25.66 21.65 16.22
CA GLN A 146 -24.89 20.50 16.65
C GLN A 146 -25.35 19.27 15.87
N ALA A 147 -24.59 18.88 14.85
CA ALA A 147 -24.71 17.56 14.26
C ALA A 147 -24.17 16.58 15.31
N ASN A 148 -25.07 15.90 16.00
CA ASN A 148 -24.72 14.78 16.87
C ASN A 148 -23.99 13.74 16.02
N ILE A 149 -22.71 13.54 16.32
CA ILE A 149 -21.89 12.41 15.87
C ILE A 149 -22.03 11.31 16.92
#